data_AF-A0A8J7YM66-F1
#
_entry.id   AF-A0A8J7YM66-F1
#
_cell.length_a   1.000
_cell.length_b   1.000
_cell.length_c   1.000
_cell.angle_alpha   90.00
_cell.angle_beta   90.00
_cell.angle_gamma   90.00
#
_symmetry.space_group_name_H-M   'P 1'
#
loop_
_entity.id
_entity.type
_entity.pdbx_description
1 polymer ?
#
loop_
_entity_poly.entity_id
_entity_poly.type
_entity_poly.pdbx_seq_one_letter_code
_entity_poly.pdbx_strand_id
1 'polypeptide(L)'
;MSSITPHLRIGSISDLLRRNWSRGYRYSISGFAGFLFFEAILFTGLRLLTTGSILFIDIGAAVSGTFVAFLLNEYWTFGKRVSSDAAGKLLVKRIVAFQGVNAAGNAIIIGIQILLLSYLALEPLIGTLIASVAATPVDYYLSSVFVWKVGI
;
A
#
# COMPACT_ATOMS: atom_id res chain seq x y z
N MET A 1 -18.98 -34.70 30.33
CA MET A 1 -17.75 -34.09 29.78
C MET A 1 -18.03 -33.69 28.34
N SER A 2 -18.24 -32.40 28.08
CA SER A 2 -18.58 -31.86 26.76
C SER A 2 -17.29 -31.47 26.03
N SER A 3 -17.07 -32.07 24.85
CA SER A 3 -15.97 -31.74 23.96
C SER A 3 -16.36 -30.53 23.12
N ILE A 4 -15.80 -29.36 23.45
CA ILE A 4 -15.84 -28.18 22.58
C ILE A 4 -14.63 -28.27 21.65
N THR A 5 -14.81 -28.83 20.46
CA THR A 5 -13.87 -28.65 19.34
C THR A 5 -14.32 -27.45 18.52
N PRO A 6 -13.58 -26.33 18.50
CA PRO A 6 -13.85 -25.26 17.55
C PRO A 6 -13.38 -25.75 16.16
N HIS A 7 -14.34 -26.10 15.30
CA HIS A 7 -14.07 -26.32 13.89
C HIS A 7 -13.66 -25.00 13.25
N LEU A 8 -12.36 -24.71 13.24
CA LEU A 8 -11.74 -23.79 12.28
C LEU A 8 -12.01 -24.38 10.88
N ARG A 9 -13.15 -24.04 10.28
CA ARG A 9 -13.38 -24.21 8.85
C ARG A 9 -12.42 -23.26 8.14
N ILE A 10 -11.20 -23.72 7.91
CA ILE A 10 -10.31 -23.15 6.92
C ILE A 10 -11.05 -23.39 5.59
N GLY A 11 -11.72 -22.35 5.08
CA GLY A 11 -12.27 -22.39 3.72
C GLY A 11 -11.15 -22.72 2.75
N SER A 12 -11.48 -23.36 1.62
CA SER A 12 -10.49 -23.66 0.59
C SER A 12 -9.68 -22.39 0.25
N ILE A 13 -8.39 -22.54 -0.05
CA ILE A 13 -7.52 -21.43 -0.49
C ILE A 13 -8.19 -20.65 -1.64
N SER A 14 -8.94 -21.35 -2.50
CA SER A 14 -9.73 -20.74 -3.57
C SER A 14 -10.79 -19.77 -3.08
N ASP A 15 -11.46 -20.05 -1.95
CA ASP A 15 -12.51 -19.21 -1.38
C ASP A 15 -11.95 -17.96 -0.73
N LEU A 16 -10.78 -18.07 -0.08
CA LEU A 16 -10.04 -16.93 0.46
C LEU A 16 -9.53 -16.04 -0.67
N LEU A 17 -8.91 -16.61 -1.69
CA LEU A 17 -8.45 -15.88 -2.87
C LEU A 17 -9.61 -15.17 -3.57
N ARG A 18 -10.74 -15.86 -3.79
CA ARG A 18 -11.90 -15.28 -4.48
C ARG A 18 -12.55 -14.15 -3.70
N ARG A 19 -12.63 -14.25 -2.37
CA ARG A 19 -13.15 -13.18 -1.50
C ARG A 19 -12.24 -11.95 -1.49
N ASN A 20 -10.92 -12.15 -1.60
CA ASN A 20 -9.93 -11.08 -1.47
C ASN A 20 -9.49 -10.46 -2.78
N TRP A 21 -9.68 -11.17 -3.90
CA TRP A 21 -9.31 -10.71 -5.23
C TRP A 21 -9.84 -9.32 -5.54
N SER A 22 -11.14 -9.10 -5.28
CA SER A 22 -11.78 -7.79 -5.54
C SER A 22 -11.17 -6.65 -4.71
N ARG A 23 -10.69 -6.94 -3.49
CA ARG A 23 -10.06 -5.97 -2.60
C ARG A 23 -8.62 -5.70 -3.02
N GLY A 24 -7.85 -6.75 -3.31
CA GLY A 24 -6.48 -6.61 -3.82
C GLY A 24 -6.42 -5.83 -5.13
N TYR A 25 -7.40 -6.04 -6.01
CA TYR A 25 -7.53 -5.27 -7.25
C TYR A 25 -7.77 -3.77 -7.00
N ARG A 26 -8.77 -3.42 -6.17
CA ARG A 26 -9.04 -2.01 -5.81
C ARG A 26 -7.88 -1.36 -5.05
N TYR A 27 -7.20 -2.14 -4.21
CA TYR A 27 -6.00 -1.70 -3.52
C TYR A 27 -4.89 -1.34 -4.51
N SER A 28 -4.66 -2.19 -5.51
CA SER A 28 -3.65 -1.96 -6.55
C SER A 28 -3.98 -0.71 -7.38
N ILE A 29 -5.25 -0.51 -7.77
CA ILE A 29 -5.68 0.72 -8.46
C ILE A 29 -5.47 1.95 -7.59
N SER A 30 -5.81 1.87 -6.31
CA SER A 30 -5.64 2.99 -5.37
C SER A 30 -4.16 3.36 -5.21
N GLY A 31 -3.28 2.35 -5.12
CA GLY A 31 -1.83 2.54 -5.11
C GLY A 31 -1.32 3.19 -6.40
N PHE A 32 -1.77 2.71 -7.56
CA PHE A 32 -1.39 3.28 -8.86
C PHE A 32 -1.87 4.73 -9.01
N ALA A 33 -3.08 5.06 -8.58
CA ALA A 33 -3.58 6.43 -8.57
C ALA A 33 -2.75 7.35 -7.65
N GLY A 34 -2.35 6.86 -6.48
CA GLY A 34 -1.44 7.58 -5.58
C GLY A 34 -0.06 7.81 -6.21
N PHE A 35 0.46 6.82 -6.94
CA PHE A 35 1.71 6.95 -7.70
C PHE A 35 1.61 7.99 -8.82
N LEU A 36 0.52 8.00 -9.60
CA LEU A 36 0.31 9.05 -10.62
C LEU A 36 0.23 10.45 -10.00
N PHE A 37 -0.37 10.57 -8.82
CA PHE A 37 -0.42 11.84 -8.09
C PHE A 37 0.96 12.27 -7.59
N PHE A 38 1.76 11.33 -7.07
CA PHE A 38 3.17 11.54 -6.73
C PHE A 38 3.95 12.09 -7.93
N GLU A 39 3.87 11.41 -9.08
CA GLU A 39 4.57 11.82 -10.31
C GLU A 39 4.13 13.21 -10.78
N ALA A 40 2.84 13.53 -10.70
CA ALA A 40 2.33 14.85 -11.06
C ALA A 40 2.94 15.97 -10.18
N ILE A 41 3.05 15.73 -8.85
CA ILE A 41 3.68 16.68 -7.93
C ILE A 41 5.18 16.79 -8.22
N LEU A 42 5.87 15.66 -8.40
CA LEU A 42 7.30 15.64 -8.65
C LEU A 42 7.62 16.40 -9.95
N PHE A 43 6.92 16.09 -11.04
CA PHE A 43 7.06 16.77 -12.33
C PHE A 43 6.81 18.28 -12.24
N THR A 44 5.71 18.66 -11.59
CA THR A 44 5.34 20.08 -11.46
C THR A 44 6.32 20.82 -10.54
N GLY A 45 6.70 20.20 -9.42
CA GLY A 45 7.64 20.75 -8.46
C GLY A 45 9.02 20.97 -9.07
N LEU A 46 9.56 19.98 -9.80
CA LEU A 46 10.85 20.11 -10.49
C LEU A 46 10.83 21.17 -11.59
N ARG A 47 9.68 21.43 -12.19
CA ARG A 47 9.53 22.46 -13.23
C ARG A 47 9.41 23.87 -12.67
N LEU A 48 8.80 24.02 -11.51
CA LEU A 48 8.53 25.33 -10.89
C LEU A 48 9.58 25.75 -9.86
N LEU A 49 10.27 24.80 -9.25
CA LEU A 49 11.27 25.03 -8.21
C LEU A 49 12.66 24.61 -8.71
N THR A 50 13.70 25.16 -8.09
CA THR A 50 15.08 24.80 -8.43
C THR A 50 15.45 23.43 -7.88
N THR A 51 16.44 22.80 -8.50
CA THR A 51 16.99 21.48 -8.09
C THR A 51 17.49 21.43 -6.66
N GLY A 52 17.80 22.58 -6.04
CA GLY A 52 18.17 22.68 -4.62
C GLY A 52 17.07 22.22 -3.64
N SER A 53 15.82 22.15 -4.10
CA SER A 53 14.67 21.71 -3.28
C SER A 53 14.18 20.29 -3.60
N ILE A 54 14.93 19.52 -4.40
CA ILE A 54 14.47 18.21 -4.91
C ILE A 54 14.05 17.25 -3.79
N LEU A 55 14.80 17.21 -2.69
CA LEU A 55 14.51 16.34 -1.56
C LEU A 55 13.15 16.67 -0.91
N PHE A 56 12.86 17.97 -0.72
CA PHE A 56 11.59 18.39 -0.11
C PHE A 56 10.41 18.14 -1.04
N ILE A 57 10.60 18.33 -2.35
CA ILE A 57 9.59 18.05 -3.36
C ILE A 57 9.30 16.54 -3.38
N ASP A 58 10.33 15.71 -3.36
CA ASP A 58 10.21 14.25 -3.40
C ASP A 58 9.50 13.71 -2.14
N ILE A 59 9.93 14.13 -0.94
CA ILE A 59 9.26 13.75 0.32
C ILE A 59 7.81 14.24 0.32
N GLY A 60 7.57 15.49 -0.08
CA GLY A 60 6.22 16.06 -0.13
C GLY A 60 5.31 15.32 -1.12
N ALA A 61 5.83 14.99 -2.30
CA ALA A 61 5.15 14.18 -3.29
C ALA A 61 4.83 12.80 -2.72
N ALA A 62 5.80 12.14 -2.08
CA ALA A 62 5.65 10.78 -1.55
C ALA A 62 4.56 10.73 -0.47
N VAL A 63 4.59 11.66 0.49
CA VAL A 63 3.57 11.78 1.53
C VAL A 63 2.19 12.09 0.93
N SER A 64 2.13 12.92 -0.12
CA SER A 64 0.86 13.30 -0.75
C SER A 64 0.26 12.17 -1.59
N GLY A 65 1.07 11.48 -2.39
CA GLY A 65 0.64 10.34 -3.20
C GLY A 65 0.14 9.18 -2.34
N THR A 66 0.87 8.86 -1.27
CA THR A 66 0.44 7.86 -0.27
C THR A 66 -0.83 8.26 0.45
N PHE A 67 -1.01 9.55 0.76
CA PHE A 67 -2.24 10.05 1.34
C PHE A 67 -3.44 9.89 0.38
N VAL A 68 -3.27 10.19 -0.91
CA VAL A 68 -4.32 9.94 -1.93
C VAL A 68 -4.67 8.45 -2.00
N ALA A 69 -3.66 7.57 -2.05
CA ALA A 69 -3.89 6.12 -2.04
C ALA A 69 -4.62 5.66 -0.77
N PHE A 70 -4.29 6.25 0.39
CA PHE A 70 -5.00 6.00 1.64
C PHE A 70 -6.47 6.38 1.53
N LEU A 71 -6.81 7.58 1.07
CA LEU A 71 -8.19 8.03 0.96
C LEU A 71 -9.00 7.11 0.03
N LEU A 72 -8.43 6.75 -1.13
CA LEU A 72 -9.07 5.82 -2.06
C LEU A 72 -9.32 4.45 -1.40
N ASN A 73 -8.34 3.92 -0.67
CA ASN A 73 -8.51 2.66 0.04
C ASN A 73 -9.52 2.75 1.19
N GLU A 74 -9.49 3.84 1.96
CA GLU A 74 -10.42 4.10 3.06
C GLU A 74 -11.86 4.18 2.57
N TYR A 75 -12.13 4.92 1.49
CA TYR A 75 -13.50 5.12 1.01
C TYR A 75 -13.99 4.01 0.07
N TRP A 76 -13.12 3.47 -0.79
CA TRP A 76 -13.53 2.55 -1.87
C TRP A 76 -13.20 1.09 -1.59
N THR A 77 -12.02 0.81 -1.02
CA THR A 77 -11.56 -0.57 -0.78
C THR A 77 -12.11 -1.14 0.53
N PHE A 78 -12.06 -0.37 1.63
CA PHE A 78 -12.35 -0.84 2.99
C PHE A 78 -13.55 -0.15 3.67
N GLY A 79 -14.07 0.94 3.10
CA GLY A 79 -15.03 1.85 3.76
C GLY A 79 -16.34 1.24 4.23
N LYS A 80 -16.77 0.09 3.68
CA LYS A 80 -18.02 -0.58 4.09
C LYS A 80 -17.91 -1.37 5.40
N ARG A 81 -16.72 -1.51 6.00
CA ARG A 81 -16.49 -2.39 7.17
C ARG A 81 -15.88 -1.70 8.40
N VAL A 82 -15.56 -0.41 8.31
CA VAL A 82 -15.11 0.37 9.47
C VAL A 82 -16.37 0.79 10.24
N SER A 83 -16.86 -0.11 11.09
CA SER A 83 -18.03 0.13 11.95
C SER A 83 -17.87 1.38 12.80
N SER A 84 -18.96 2.15 12.88
CA SER A 84 -19.24 3.20 13.85
C SER A 84 -18.60 2.90 15.21
N ASP A 85 -17.84 3.86 15.75
CA ASP A 85 -17.88 4.27 17.18
C ASP A 85 -16.71 5.19 17.59
N ALA A 86 -15.72 5.47 16.72
CA ALA A 86 -14.69 6.49 16.98
C ALA A 86 -14.05 7.05 15.69
N ALA A 87 -14.87 7.42 14.71
CA ALA A 87 -14.48 7.62 13.31
C ALA A 87 -13.27 8.55 13.08
N GLY A 88 -13.15 9.67 13.80
CA GLY A 88 -12.07 10.65 13.60
C GLY A 88 -10.72 10.27 14.23
N LYS A 89 -10.70 9.84 15.50
CA LYS A 89 -9.45 9.46 16.19
C LYS A 89 -8.83 8.19 15.61
N LEU A 90 -9.67 7.28 15.09
CA LEU A 90 -9.19 6.09 14.40
C LEU A 90 -8.65 6.41 13.00
N LEU A 91 -9.14 7.46 12.32
CA LEU A 91 -8.66 7.86 11.00
C LEU A 91 -7.18 8.27 11.04
N VAL A 92 -6.79 9.15 11.96
CA VAL A 92 -5.39 9.59 12.09
C VAL A 92 -4.47 8.41 12.37
N LYS A 93 -4.88 7.51 13.26
CA LYS A 93 -4.12 6.28 13.55
C LYS A 93 -3.97 5.40 12.30
N ARG A 94 -5.01 5.28 11.47
CA ARG A 94 -4.95 4.54 10.21
C ARG A 94 -4.05 5.22 9.18
N ILE A 95 -4.10 6.55 9.06
CA ILE A 95 -3.19 7.31 8.19
C ILE A 95 -1.74 7.04 8.57
N VAL A 96 -1.40 7.19 9.85
CA VAL A 96 -0.03 6.97 10.34
C VAL A 96 0.40 5.51 10.13
N ALA A 97 -0.48 4.55 10.43
CA ALA A 97 -0.19 3.14 10.19
C ALA A 97 0.00 2.84 8.69
N PHE A 98 -0.80 3.46 7.81
CA PHE A 98 -0.67 3.28 6.37
C PHE A 98 0.63 3.88 5.83
N GLN A 99 1.04 5.05 6.33
CA GLN A 99 2.35 5.63 5.99
C GLN A 99 3.49 4.72 6.44
N GLY A 100 3.40 4.14 7.64
CA GLY A 100 4.38 3.18 8.14
C GLY A 100 4.46 1.90 7.28
N VAL A 101 3.30 1.32 6.91
CA VAL A 101 3.26 0.16 6.02
C VAL A 101 3.85 0.50 4.66
N ASN A 102 3.49 1.65 4.07
CA ASN A 102 4.01 2.05 2.77
C ASN A 102 5.52 2.32 2.81
N ALA A 103 6.05 2.88 3.90
CA ALA A 103 7.49 3.04 4.09
C ALA A 103 8.21 1.68 4.14
N ALA A 104 7.62 0.68 4.81
CA ALA A 104 8.14 -0.68 4.82
C ALA A 104 8.09 -1.34 3.43
N GLY A 105 6.99 -1.16 2.70
CA GLY A 105 6.85 -1.60 1.30
C GLY A 105 7.93 -1.01 0.40
N ASN A 106 8.16 0.30 0.50
CA ASN A 106 9.25 0.97 -0.23
C ASN A 106 10.62 0.42 0.13
N ALA A 107 10.88 0.08 1.40
CA ALA A 107 12.15 -0.55 1.79
C ALA A 107 12.33 -1.94 1.12
N ILE A 108 11.25 -2.72 0.99
CA ILE A 108 11.25 -3.98 0.24
C ILE A 108 11.55 -3.73 -1.24
N ILE A 109 10.91 -2.72 -1.84
CA ILE A 109 11.12 -2.34 -3.25
C ILE A 109 12.60 -1.99 -3.48
N ILE A 110 13.18 -1.14 -2.63
CA ILE A 110 14.60 -0.75 -2.70
C ILE A 110 15.50 -1.98 -2.56
N GLY A 111 15.21 -2.88 -1.62
CA GLY A 111 15.97 -4.12 -1.44
C GLY A 111 15.96 -5.00 -2.69
N ILE A 112 14.77 -5.23 -3.27
CA ILE A 112 14.64 -5.99 -4.53
C ILE A 112 15.37 -5.28 -5.67
N GLN A 113 15.25 -3.96 -5.78
CA GLN A 113 15.89 -3.19 -6.84
C GLN A 113 17.41 -3.27 -6.77
N ILE A 114 18.01 -3.18 -5.57
CA ILE A 114 19.45 -3.34 -5.37
C ILE A 114 19.90 -4.75 -5.81
N LEU A 115 19.12 -5.79 -5.48
CA LEU A 115 19.41 -7.16 -5.93
C LEU A 115 19.33 -7.27 -7.46
N LEU A 116 18.27 -6.75 -8.08
CA LEU A 116 18.11 -6.80 -9.53
C LEU A 116 19.21 -6.03 -10.27
N LEU A 117 19.62 -4.87 -9.74
CA LEU A 117 20.70 -4.07 -10.30
C LEU A 117 22.05 -4.79 -10.18
N SER A 118 22.33 -5.37 -9.01
CA SER A 118 23.63 -6.02 -8.74
C SER A 118 23.82 -7.35 -9.47
N TYR A 119 22.77 -8.16 -9.61
CA TYR A 119 22.88 -9.50 -10.19
C TYR A 119 22.46 -9.60 -11.66
N LEU A 120 21.55 -8.74 -12.12
CA LEU A 120 20.97 -8.85 -13.46
C LEU A 120 21.23 -7.61 -14.33
N ALA A 121 21.88 -6.57 -13.78
CA ALA A 121 22.14 -5.29 -14.45
C ALA A 121 20.88 -4.72 -15.15
N LEU A 122 19.70 -5.00 -14.56
CA LEU A 122 18.44 -4.52 -15.12
C LEU A 122 18.38 -3.00 -15.01
N GLU A 123 17.78 -2.38 -16.02
CA GLU A 123 17.51 -0.95 -16.02
C GLU A 123 16.71 -0.59 -14.75
N PRO A 124 17.10 0.47 -14.02
CA PRO A 124 16.46 0.83 -12.75
C PRO A 124 14.94 0.95 -12.84
N LEU A 125 14.42 1.46 -13.96
CA LEU A 125 12.98 1.60 -14.21
C LEU A 125 12.27 0.24 -14.23
N ILE A 126 12.81 -0.73 -14.96
CA ILE A 126 12.27 -2.10 -15.04
C ILE A 126 12.38 -2.78 -13.68
N GLY A 127 13.49 -2.58 -12.98
CA GLY A 127 13.69 -3.07 -11.62
C GLY A 127 12.62 -2.56 -10.64
N THR A 128 12.31 -1.26 -10.67
CA THR A 128 11.24 -0.66 -9.85
C THR A 128 9.87 -1.27 -10.16
N LEU A 129 9.57 -1.52 -11.43
CA LEU A 129 8.29 -2.10 -11.83
C LEU A 129 8.12 -3.53 -11.30
N ILE A 130 9.15 -4.37 -11.47
CA ILE A 130 9.16 -5.74 -10.95
C ILE A 130 9.05 -5.75 -9.42
N ALA A 131 9.86 -4.92 -8.76
CA ALA A 131 9.88 -4.81 -7.32
C ALA A 131 8.52 -4.33 -6.75
N SER A 132 7.88 -3.36 -7.40
CA SER A 132 6.54 -2.87 -7.04
C SER A 132 5.48 -3.96 -7.15
N VAL A 133 5.49 -4.74 -8.24
CA VAL A 133 4.56 -5.87 -8.43
C VAL A 133 4.77 -6.93 -7.36
N ALA A 134 6.03 -7.23 -7.00
CA ALA A 134 6.36 -8.21 -5.97
C ALA A 134 6.02 -7.74 -4.55
N ALA A 135 6.15 -6.43 -4.27
CA ALA A 135 5.85 -5.84 -2.97
C ALA A 135 4.34 -5.66 -2.73
N THR A 136 3.55 -5.43 -3.78
CA THR A 136 2.11 -5.13 -3.69
C THR A 136 1.30 -6.15 -2.85
N PRO A 137 1.48 -7.48 -2.99
CA PRO A 137 0.78 -8.45 -2.16
C PRO A 137 1.11 -8.35 -0.67
N VAL A 138 2.39 -8.07 -0.35
CA VAL A 138 2.86 -7.89 1.03
C VAL A 138 2.26 -6.62 1.61
N ASP A 139 2.29 -5.52 0.86
CA ASP A 139 1.70 -4.25 1.29
C ASP A 139 0.20 -4.37 1.50
N TYR A 140 -0.51 -5.05 0.60
CA TYR A 140 -1.93 -5.34 0.75
C TYR A 140 -2.22 -6.15 2.03
N TYR A 141 -1.42 -7.18 2.29
CA TYR A 141 -1.54 -8.01 3.48
C TYR A 141 -1.33 -7.19 4.76
N LEU A 142 -0.19 -6.48 4.84
CA LEU A 142 0.16 -5.65 6.00
C LEU A 142 -0.88 -4.55 6.24
N SER A 143 -1.32 -3.88 5.17
CA SER A 143 -2.39 -2.89 5.23
C SER A 143 -3.69 -3.47 5.79
N SER A 144 -4.11 -4.63 5.28
CA SER A 144 -5.34 -5.28 5.72
C SER A 144 -5.30 -5.64 7.21
N VAL A 145 -4.14 -6.10 7.71
CA VAL A 145 -3.96 -6.53 9.10
C VAL A 145 -3.74 -5.34 10.05
N PHE A 146 -2.86 -4.40 9.72
CA PHE A 146 -2.40 -3.36 10.65
C PHE A 146 -3.19 -2.05 10.54
N VAL A 147 -3.62 -1.67 9.34
CA VAL A 147 -4.33 -0.40 9.10
C VAL A 147 -5.82 -0.61 9.30
N TRP A 148 -6.41 -1.50 8.51
CA TRP A 148 -7.86 -1.69 8.48
C TRP A 148 -8.36 -2.83 9.36
N LYS A 149 -7.45 -3.65 9.92
CA LYS A 149 -7.76 -4.78 10.82
C LYS A 149 -8.90 -5.67 10.32
N VAL A 150 -8.93 -5.89 9.00
CA VAL A 150 -9.92 -6.75 8.35
C VAL A 150 -9.29 -8.12 8.12
N GLY A 151 -10.03 -9.17 8.50
CA GLY A 151 -9.63 -10.54 8.18
C GLY A 151 -9.43 -10.71 6.67
N ILE A 152 -8.40 -11.47 6.32
CA ILE A 152 -8.09 -11.97 4.98
C ILE A 152 -8.78 -13.32 4.84
#